data_AF-A0A7Z1QY09-F1
#
_entry.id   AF-A0A7Z1QY09-F1
#
_cell.length_a   1.000
_cell.length_b   1.000
_cell.length_c   1.000
_cell.angle_alpha   90.00
_cell.angle_beta   90.00
_cell.angle_gamma   90.00
#
_symmetry.space_group_name_H-M   'P 1'
#
loop_
_entity.id
_entity.type
_entity.pdbx_description
1 polymer ?
#
loop_
_entity_poly.entity_id
_entity_poly.type
_entity_poly.pdbx_seq_one_letter_code
_entity_poly.pdbx_strand_id
1 'polypeptide(L)'
;MTALQPASSVRAVASAGRVPRRAAAALLLAALVAFPFAAHAQQTGNYCVQDFVPGATCTANDVRIELLRVVSVNESCTEGVYGQAEVVFEVLVSAAGSPNRYDIGLTLALDGGSALSGDNCFHDYLPPDLSATPTYGDANNDGIPDLSAPPWWDGEGQGDLCGDIASNTQVIKTLVAIRIACIDRTGDGIVDVSVGTSWRQNGLADCFGITQVYPGAPSKCSVSDISTGIPVPPPPTATPTPT
;
A
#
# COMPACT_ATOMS: atom_id res chain seq x y z
N MET A 1 -4.99 86.17 -10.61
CA MET A 1 -6.39 86.17 -10.15
C MET A 1 -6.57 84.91 -9.32
N THR A 2 -6.41 85.00 -7.98
CA THR A 2 -7.50 85.04 -6.98
C THR A 2 -8.35 83.75 -7.01
N ALA A 3 -8.62 83.00 -5.93
CA ALA A 3 -8.24 83.07 -4.52
C ALA A 3 -8.95 81.93 -3.75
N LEU A 4 -8.38 81.56 -2.60
CA LEU A 4 -9.03 81.26 -1.31
C LEU A 4 -9.98 80.05 -1.13
N GLN A 5 -9.59 79.18 -0.18
CA GLN A 5 -10.50 78.37 0.66
C GLN A 5 -11.48 79.26 1.45
N PRO A 6 -12.56 78.68 2.00
CA PRO A 6 -12.57 78.62 3.47
C PRO A 6 -13.10 77.32 4.07
N ALA A 7 -12.66 77.09 5.30
CA ALA A 7 -13.20 76.14 6.26
C ALA A 7 -14.59 76.54 6.77
N SER A 8 -15.37 75.58 7.26
CA SER A 8 -16.34 75.83 8.32
C SER A 8 -16.54 74.63 9.22
N SER A 9 -16.58 74.95 10.50
CA SER A 9 -16.54 74.06 11.65
C SER A 9 -17.96 73.72 12.10
N VAL A 10 -18.17 72.50 12.59
CA VAL A 10 -19.24 72.25 13.57
C VAL A 10 -18.65 71.46 14.72
N ARG A 11 -18.54 72.12 15.88
CA ARG A 11 -18.41 71.51 17.21
C ARG A 11 -19.82 71.27 17.77
N ALA A 12 -20.06 70.08 18.28
CA ALA A 12 -20.99 69.77 19.38
C ALA A 12 -20.97 68.26 19.61
N VAL A 13 -21.08 67.66 20.78
CA VAL A 13 -21.04 68.04 22.20
C VAL A 13 -20.68 66.70 22.87
N ALA A 14 -19.81 66.72 23.88
CA ALA A 14 -19.52 65.54 24.69
C ALA A 14 -20.76 65.10 25.47
N SER A 15 -21.11 63.81 25.41
CA SER A 15 -21.98 63.16 26.38
C SER A 15 -21.23 61.98 26.97
N ALA A 16 -20.80 62.14 28.22
CA ALA A 16 -20.23 61.08 29.03
C ALA A 16 -21.35 60.16 29.51
N GLY A 17 -21.45 58.97 28.91
CA GLY A 17 -22.38 57.92 29.29
C GLY A 17 -21.65 56.67 29.76
N ARG A 18 -21.72 56.43 31.07
CA ARG A 18 -21.25 55.30 31.88
C ARG A 18 -20.93 53.98 31.15
N VAL A 19 -19.75 53.45 31.48
CA VAL A 19 -19.35 52.04 31.32
C VAL A 19 -20.11 51.15 32.30
N PRO A 20 -20.79 50.08 31.83
CA PRO A 20 -20.91 48.86 32.60
C PRO A 20 -20.06 47.73 31.97
N ARG A 21 -19.15 47.21 32.78
CA ARG A 21 -18.42 45.95 32.58
C ARG A 21 -19.39 44.83 32.21
N ARG A 22 -19.28 44.26 31.01
CA ARG A 22 -19.77 42.90 30.73
C ARG A 22 -18.78 42.18 29.80
N ALA A 23 -18.09 41.23 30.43
CA ALA A 23 -17.56 39.97 29.92
C ALA A 23 -17.05 39.95 28.46
N ALA A 24 -15.72 39.85 28.36
CA ALA A 24 -15.06 39.25 27.21
C ALA A 24 -15.62 37.83 26.99
N ALA A 25 -16.40 37.63 25.94
CA ALA A 25 -16.67 36.31 25.39
C ALA A 25 -15.60 36.06 24.32
N ALA A 26 -14.54 35.37 24.74
CA ALA A 26 -13.54 34.82 23.84
C ALA A 26 -14.23 33.81 22.90
N LEU A 27 -14.34 34.15 21.63
CA LEU A 27 -14.72 33.19 20.60
C LEU A 27 -13.47 32.33 20.34
N LEU A 28 -13.42 31.14 20.95
CA LEU A 28 -12.41 30.13 20.64
C LEU A 28 -12.48 29.81 19.15
N LEU A 29 -11.46 30.19 18.39
CA LEU A 29 -11.14 29.52 17.13
C LEU A 29 -10.77 28.07 17.49
N ALA A 30 -11.69 27.14 17.25
CA ALA A 30 -11.36 25.72 17.22
C ALA A 30 -10.44 25.50 16.02
N ALA A 31 -9.13 25.49 16.26
CA ALA A 31 -8.17 24.95 15.31
C ALA A 31 -8.49 23.46 15.14
N LEU A 32 -9.16 23.11 14.04
CA LEU A 32 -9.16 21.75 13.53
C LEU A 32 -7.69 21.42 13.22
N VAL A 33 -7.04 20.75 14.17
CA VAL A 33 -5.83 20.00 13.88
C VAL A 33 -6.28 18.90 12.92
N ALA A 34 -6.06 19.12 11.63
CA ALA A 34 -6.04 18.05 10.65
C ALA A 34 -4.87 17.14 11.07
N PHE A 35 -5.16 16.15 11.89
CA PHE A 35 -4.23 15.04 12.06
C PHE A 35 -4.08 14.42 10.68
N PRO A 36 -2.86 14.34 10.12
CA PRO A 36 -2.66 13.51 8.95
C PRO A 36 -3.02 12.10 9.41
N PHE A 37 -4.17 11.59 8.95
CA PHE A 37 -4.40 10.17 8.96
C PHE A 37 -3.24 9.60 8.15
N ALA A 38 -2.27 8.98 8.83
CA ALA A 38 -1.33 8.13 8.15
C ALA A 38 -2.19 7.07 7.47
N ALA A 39 -2.37 7.17 6.16
CA ALA A 39 -3.02 6.14 5.39
C ALA A 39 -2.22 4.87 5.66
N HIS A 40 -2.83 3.88 6.30
CA HIS A 40 -2.18 2.59 6.51
C HIS A 40 -1.89 2.03 5.12
N ALA A 41 -0.60 1.88 4.80
CA ALA A 41 -0.17 1.30 3.53
C ALA A 41 -0.68 -0.15 3.37
N GLN A 42 -0.96 -0.82 4.49
CA GLN A 42 -1.24 -2.25 4.55
C GLN A 42 -2.42 -2.60 5.47
N GLN A 43 -3.01 -3.77 5.26
CA GLN A 43 -4.03 -4.38 6.11
C GLN A 43 -3.88 -5.91 6.14
N THR A 44 -4.45 -6.56 7.15
CA THR A 44 -4.36 -8.01 7.35
C THR A 44 -5.69 -8.58 7.84
N GLY A 45 -6.06 -9.75 7.33
CA GLY A 45 -7.34 -10.42 7.60
C GLY A 45 -7.99 -10.90 6.29
N ASN A 46 -9.31 -10.83 6.20
CA ASN A 46 -10.10 -11.19 5.01
C ASN A 46 -9.96 -10.11 3.92
N TYR A 47 -8.74 -9.98 3.40
CA TYR A 47 -8.35 -9.05 2.34
C TYR A 47 -7.64 -9.78 1.20
N CYS A 48 -8.07 -11.00 0.92
CA CYS A 48 -7.64 -11.74 -0.26
C CYS A 48 -8.36 -11.19 -1.50
N VAL A 49 -7.91 -11.55 -2.71
CA VAL A 49 -8.39 -10.90 -3.94
C VAL A 49 -9.92 -11.01 -4.12
N GLN A 50 -10.51 -12.16 -3.80
CA GLN A 50 -11.96 -12.37 -3.90
C GLN A 50 -12.79 -11.66 -2.82
N ASP A 51 -12.16 -11.16 -1.75
CA ASP A 51 -12.86 -10.35 -0.75
C ASP A 51 -13.22 -8.96 -1.31
N PHE A 52 -12.44 -8.45 -2.26
CA PHE A 52 -12.74 -7.21 -2.96
C PHE A 52 -13.62 -7.41 -4.20
N VAL A 53 -13.34 -8.48 -4.96
CA VAL A 53 -14.08 -8.81 -6.19
C VAL A 53 -14.53 -10.27 -6.14
N PRO A 54 -15.72 -10.54 -5.59
CA PRO A 54 -16.25 -11.90 -5.51
C PRO A 54 -16.27 -12.59 -6.88
N GLY A 55 -15.73 -13.80 -6.94
CA GLY A 55 -15.62 -14.56 -8.19
C GLY A 55 -14.50 -14.10 -9.13
N ALA A 56 -13.53 -13.31 -8.66
CA ALA A 56 -12.31 -13.05 -9.40
C ALA A 56 -11.65 -14.35 -9.87
N THR A 57 -11.24 -14.37 -11.14
CA THR A 57 -10.63 -15.53 -11.80
C THR A 57 -9.16 -15.34 -12.13
N CYS A 58 -8.66 -14.09 -12.03
CA CYS A 58 -7.24 -13.74 -12.20
C CYS A 58 -6.57 -14.36 -13.42
N THR A 59 -7.25 -14.27 -14.57
CA THR A 59 -6.79 -14.88 -15.82
C THR A 59 -5.87 -13.99 -16.64
N ALA A 60 -5.70 -12.72 -16.28
CA ALA A 60 -4.75 -11.84 -16.94
C ALA A 60 -3.36 -11.96 -16.29
N ASN A 61 -2.32 -11.68 -17.08
CA ASN A 61 -0.92 -11.79 -16.63
C ASN A 61 -0.17 -10.47 -16.82
N ASP A 62 -0.92 -9.35 -16.77
CA ASP A 62 -0.38 -8.04 -17.11
C ASP A 62 0.61 -7.56 -16.03
N VAL A 63 0.28 -7.79 -14.76
CA VAL A 63 1.12 -7.50 -13.60
C VAL A 63 1.25 -8.78 -12.79
N ARG A 64 2.47 -9.13 -12.37
CA ARG A 64 2.73 -10.36 -11.62
C ARG A 64 3.80 -10.12 -10.56
N ILE A 65 3.68 -10.79 -9.41
CA ILE A 65 4.82 -10.92 -8.50
C ILE A 65 5.69 -12.04 -9.06
N GLU A 66 6.95 -11.74 -9.37
CA GLU A 66 7.90 -12.71 -9.91
C GLU A 66 8.82 -13.29 -8.85
N LEU A 67 9.06 -12.53 -7.77
CA LEU A 67 10.01 -12.91 -6.72
C LEU A 67 9.60 -12.35 -5.36
N LEU A 68 9.75 -13.20 -4.34
CA LEU A 68 9.86 -12.80 -2.95
C LEU A 68 11.31 -13.01 -2.49
N ARG A 69 12.08 -11.93 -2.38
CA ARG A 69 13.43 -11.98 -1.83
C ARG A 69 13.35 -11.82 -0.32
N VAL A 70 13.87 -12.80 0.42
CA VAL A 70 14.01 -12.68 1.88
C VAL A 70 15.07 -11.62 2.20
N VAL A 71 14.66 -10.54 2.86
CA VAL A 71 15.56 -9.49 3.36
C VAL A 71 16.05 -9.83 4.76
N SER A 72 15.12 -10.25 5.65
CA SER A 72 15.45 -10.74 6.98
C SER A 72 14.45 -11.78 7.45
N VAL A 73 14.92 -12.74 8.24
CA VAL A 73 14.09 -13.68 9.00
C VAL A 73 14.21 -13.30 10.47
N ASN A 74 13.13 -12.77 11.04
CA ASN A 74 13.08 -12.37 12.45
C ASN A 74 12.84 -13.60 13.34
N GLU A 75 11.97 -14.51 12.88
CA GLU A 75 11.70 -15.80 13.49
C GLU A 75 11.61 -16.87 12.40
N SER A 76 12.37 -17.96 12.53
CA SER A 76 12.29 -19.09 11.59
C SER A 76 11.08 -19.99 11.87
N CYS A 77 10.80 -20.92 10.96
CA CYS A 77 9.71 -21.89 11.09
C CYS A 77 9.78 -22.79 12.34
N THR A 78 10.93 -22.84 13.01
CA THR A 78 11.18 -23.62 14.23
C THR A 78 11.29 -22.76 15.49
N GLU A 79 11.19 -21.44 15.35
CA GLU A 79 11.29 -20.46 16.44
C GLU A 79 9.96 -19.73 16.61
N GLY A 80 9.78 -19.06 17.76
CA GLY A 80 8.54 -18.34 18.05
C GLY A 80 7.31 -19.24 17.99
N VAL A 81 6.45 -19.01 16.99
CA VAL A 81 5.28 -19.86 16.70
C VAL A 81 5.70 -20.98 15.73
N TYR A 82 5.82 -22.21 16.25
CA TYR A 82 6.21 -23.38 15.45
C TYR A 82 5.33 -23.54 14.20
N GLY A 83 5.97 -23.71 13.04
CA GLY A 83 5.30 -23.81 11.75
C GLY A 83 4.96 -22.46 11.12
N GLN A 84 5.43 -21.34 11.68
CA GLN A 84 5.31 -20.00 11.10
C GLN A 84 6.67 -19.30 11.10
N ALA A 85 6.88 -18.39 10.17
CA ALA A 85 8.05 -17.54 10.12
C ALA A 85 7.63 -16.07 10.15
N GLU A 86 8.40 -15.22 10.83
CA GLU A 86 8.28 -13.76 10.74
C GLU A 86 9.41 -13.23 9.86
N VAL A 87 9.04 -12.58 8.75
CA VAL A 87 9.97 -12.32 7.64
C VAL A 87 9.71 -10.93 7.06
N VAL A 88 10.79 -10.25 6.66
CA VAL A 88 10.72 -9.08 5.78
C VAL A 88 11.05 -9.54 4.37
N PHE A 89 10.12 -9.30 3.44
CA PHE A 89 10.32 -9.56 2.01
C PHE A 89 10.57 -8.28 1.23
N GLU A 90 11.40 -8.38 0.21
CA GLU A 90 11.39 -7.51 -0.95
C GLU A 90 10.62 -8.23 -2.07
N VAL A 91 9.59 -7.56 -2.58
CA VAL A 91 8.70 -8.08 -3.62
C VAL A 91 9.08 -7.45 -4.95
N LEU A 92 9.33 -8.29 -5.96
CA LEU A 92 9.49 -7.84 -7.34
C LEU A 92 8.18 -8.02 -8.09
N VAL A 93 7.63 -6.91 -8.57
CA VAL A 93 6.36 -6.82 -9.30
C VAL A 93 6.65 -6.37 -10.72
N SER A 94 6.27 -7.18 -11.71
CA SER A 94 6.62 -6.96 -13.11
C SER A 94 5.40 -6.67 -13.96
N ALA A 95 5.48 -5.60 -14.77
CA ALA A 95 4.59 -5.33 -15.89
C ALA A 95 5.34 -5.44 -17.24
N ALA A 96 6.40 -6.25 -17.28
CA ALA A 96 7.12 -6.53 -18.51
C ALA A 96 6.20 -7.17 -19.56
N GLY A 97 6.17 -6.59 -20.77
CA GLY A 97 5.29 -6.99 -21.85
C GLY A 97 3.87 -6.41 -21.81
N SER A 98 3.57 -5.56 -20.83
CA SER A 98 2.23 -5.04 -20.56
C SER A 98 2.13 -3.54 -20.80
N PRO A 99 0.94 -3.02 -21.14
CA PRO A 99 0.67 -1.58 -21.10
C PRO A 99 0.64 -1.06 -19.66
N ASN A 100 0.50 0.26 -19.49
CA ASN A 100 0.33 0.89 -18.17
C ASN A 100 -0.81 0.22 -17.39
N ARG A 101 -0.57 0.03 -16.08
CA ARG A 101 -1.52 -0.54 -15.12
C ARG A 101 -1.53 0.29 -13.86
N TYR A 102 -2.73 0.45 -13.33
CA TYR A 102 -3.01 1.46 -12.32
C TYR A 102 -3.48 0.84 -11.01
N ASP A 103 -3.33 1.55 -9.90
CA ASP A 103 -3.72 1.12 -8.55
C ASP A 103 -3.19 -0.27 -8.19
N ILE A 104 -1.86 -0.42 -8.15
CA ILE A 104 -1.25 -1.75 -7.97
C ILE A 104 -1.45 -2.24 -6.54
N GLY A 105 -2.19 -3.34 -6.42
CA GLY A 105 -2.39 -4.09 -5.18
C GLY A 105 -1.51 -5.31 -5.09
N LEU A 106 -1.03 -5.59 -3.89
CA LEU A 106 -0.21 -6.73 -3.52
C LEU A 106 -0.93 -7.53 -2.45
N THR A 107 -1.10 -8.83 -2.67
CA THR A 107 -1.77 -9.75 -1.73
C THR A 107 -0.87 -10.93 -1.45
N LEU A 108 -0.69 -11.30 -0.18
CA LEU A 108 0.07 -12.48 0.24
C LEU A 108 -0.76 -13.27 1.24
N ALA A 109 -0.96 -14.57 1.01
CA ALA A 109 -1.62 -15.44 1.99
C ALA A 109 -0.71 -15.67 3.20
N LEU A 110 -1.23 -15.46 4.41
CA LEU A 110 -0.43 -15.53 5.64
C LEU A 110 -0.54 -16.87 6.37
N ASP A 111 -1.61 -17.61 6.13
CA ASP A 111 -1.94 -18.86 6.83
C ASP A 111 -1.64 -20.12 6.01
N GLY A 112 -1.02 -19.96 4.84
CA GLY A 112 -0.79 -21.06 3.91
C GLY A 112 -2.02 -21.37 3.04
N GLY A 113 -3.06 -20.53 3.08
CA GLY A 113 -4.18 -20.56 2.16
C GLY A 113 -3.84 -19.95 0.79
N SER A 114 -4.85 -19.42 0.12
CA SER A 114 -4.76 -18.83 -1.22
C SER A 114 -4.84 -17.31 -1.15
N ALA A 115 -3.97 -16.60 -1.87
CA ALA A 115 -4.11 -15.15 -2.06
C ALA A 115 -5.36 -14.79 -2.89
N LEU A 116 -5.91 -15.75 -3.64
CA LEU A 116 -7.14 -15.55 -4.42
C LEU A 116 -8.37 -15.60 -3.52
N SER A 117 -8.55 -16.70 -2.79
CA SER A 117 -9.82 -17.06 -2.15
C SER A 117 -9.69 -17.50 -0.69
N GLY A 118 -8.54 -17.25 -0.06
CA GLY A 118 -8.34 -17.50 1.37
C GLY A 118 -9.10 -16.50 2.23
N ASP A 119 -8.89 -16.58 3.53
CA ASP A 119 -9.52 -15.70 4.54
C ASP A 119 -8.49 -14.95 5.41
N ASN A 120 -7.19 -15.19 5.23
CA ASN A 120 -6.15 -14.46 5.94
C ASN A 120 -5.00 -14.05 5.01
N CYS A 121 -5.10 -12.85 4.47
CA CYS A 121 -4.12 -12.25 3.59
C CYS A 121 -3.55 -10.95 4.17
N PHE A 122 -2.28 -10.69 3.87
CA PHE A 122 -1.68 -9.37 3.90
C PHE A 122 -2.00 -8.68 2.58
N HIS A 123 -2.61 -7.51 2.64
CA HIS A 123 -2.90 -6.67 1.48
C HIS A 123 -2.19 -5.34 1.63
N ASP A 124 -1.58 -4.86 0.55
CA ASP A 124 -0.73 -3.67 0.50
C ASP A 124 -0.76 -3.11 -0.93
N TYR A 125 -0.16 -1.94 -1.14
CA TYR A 125 -0.13 -1.26 -2.44
C TYR A 125 1.15 -0.45 -2.60
N LEU A 126 1.20 0.46 -3.58
CA LEU A 126 2.27 1.43 -3.75
C LEU A 126 1.85 2.78 -3.12
N PRO A 127 2.06 3.00 -1.81
CA PRO A 127 1.60 4.22 -1.13
C PRO A 127 2.44 5.44 -1.50
N PRO A 128 1.96 6.67 -1.25
CA PRO A 128 2.75 7.87 -1.49
C PRO A 128 4.13 7.83 -0.79
N ASP A 129 5.13 8.54 -1.30
CA ASP A 129 5.05 9.58 -2.34
C ASP A 129 4.85 9.04 -3.78
N LEU A 130 4.15 9.80 -4.62
CA LEU A 130 3.92 9.49 -6.04
C LEU A 130 4.49 10.57 -6.97
N SER A 131 4.82 10.22 -8.21
CA SER A 131 5.35 11.12 -9.23
C SER A 131 4.95 10.71 -10.64
N ALA A 132 4.57 11.68 -11.47
CA ALA A 132 4.37 11.45 -12.90
C ALA A 132 5.68 11.17 -13.67
N THR A 133 6.83 11.52 -13.10
CA THR A 133 8.15 11.35 -13.72
C THR A 133 9.18 10.83 -12.72
N PRO A 134 9.00 9.61 -12.18
CA PRO A 134 9.97 9.01 -11.28
C PRO A 134 11.24 8.63 -12.06
N THR A 135 12.34 8.43 -11.34
CA THR A 135 13.60 8.01 -11.96
C THR A 135 13.70 6.50 -11.91
N TYR A 136 13.71 5.87 -13.08
CA TYR A 136 13.90 4.42 -13.20
C TYR A 136 15.37 4.05 -13.18
N GLY A 137 15.67 2.92 -12.54
CA GLY A 137 16.96 2.23 -12.58
C GLY A 137 16.86 0.87 -13.27
N ASP A 138 17.81 0.00 -12.97
CA ASP A 138 17.82 -1.44 -13.31
C ASP A 138 18.52 -2.12 -12.13
N ALA A 139 17.77 -2.29 -11.05
CA ALA A 139 18.26 -2.66 -9.73
C ALA A 139 18.61 -4.14 -9.63
N ASN A 140 18.00 -4.98 -10.47
CA ASN A 140 18.27 -6.41 -10.54
C ASN A 140 19.17 -6.82 -11.74
N ASN A 141 19.55 -5.87 -12.60
CA ASN A 141 20.38 -6.07 -13.79
C ASN A 141 19.77 -6.99 -14.84
N ASP A 142 18.44 -7.00 -14.99
CA ASP A 142 17.73 -7.77 -16.01
C ASP A 142 17.45 -6.96 -17.29
N GLY A 143 17.78 -5.67 -17.30
CA GLY A 143 17.57 -4.77 -18.43
C GLY A 143 16.15 -4.24 -18.57
N ILE A 144 15.29 -4.44 -17.57
CA ILE A 144 13.96 -3.86 -17.46
C ILE A 144 14.04 -2.65 -16.49
N PRO A 145 13.42 -1.51 -16.81
CA PRO A 145 13.44 -0.36 -15.92
C PRO A 145 12.69 -0.61 -14.60
N ASP A 146 13.34 -0.30 -13.48
CA ASP A 146 12.84 -0.55 -12.13
C ASP A 146 12.56 0.74 -11.35
N LEU A 147 11.50 0.73 -10.55
CA LEU A 147 11.37 1.59 -9.38
C LEU A 147 11.59 0.77 -8.11
N SER A 148 12.69 1.00 -7.40
CA SER A 148 13.03 0.26 -6.18
C SER A 148 12.71 1.00 -4.88
N ALA A 149 12.17 2.22 -4.98
CA ALA A 149 11.76 3.05 -3.86
C ALA A 149 10.79 4.15 -4.34
N PRO A 150 10.01 4.77 -3.43
CA PRO A 150 9.24 5.96 -3.76
C PRO A 150 10.15 7.12 -4.23
N PRO A 151 9.64 8.06 -5.03
CA PRO A 151 8.24 8.16 -5.43
C PRO A 151 7.85 7.10 -6.47
N TRP A 152 6.70 6.45 -6.28
CA TRP A 152 6.15 5.52 -7.28
C TRP A 152 5.55 6.28 -8.45
N TRP A 153 5.33 5.59 -9.56
CA TRP A 153 4.73 6.22 -10.73
C TRP A 153 3.25 6.56 -10.48
N ASP A 154 2.83 7.76 -10.91
CA ASP A 154 1.44 8.23 -10.99
C ASP A 154 1.13 8.51 -12.46
N GLY A 155 0.37 7.60 -13.07
CA GLY A 155 0.04 7.58 -14.48
C GLY A 155 -1.19 8.43 -14.83
N GLU A 156 -2.00 8.79 -13.85
CA GLU A 156 -3.15 9.69 -13.94
C GLU A 156 -2.71 11.16 -14.00
N GLY A 157 -1.65 11.49 -13.26
CA GLY A 157 -1.12 12.84 -13.05
C GLY A 157 -2.11 13.76 -12.31
N GLN A 158 -3.09 13.19 -11.60
CA GLN A 158 -4.27 13.90 -11.09
C GLN A 158 -4.61 13.65 -9.60
N GLY A 159 -3.69 13.04 -8.84
CA GLY A 159 -3.72 13.12 -7.38
C GLY A 159 -4.62 12.11 -6.67
N ASP A 160 -4.68 10.88 -7.17
CA ASP A 160 -4.95 9.76 -6.26
C ASP A 160 -3.73 9.48 -5.37
N LEU A 161 -3.82 8.44 -4.54
CA LEU A 161 -2.80 8.08 -3.58
C LEU A 161 -2.21 6.69 -3.86
N CYS A 162 -2.57 6.03 -4.96
CA CYS A 162 -2.19 4.66 -5.22
C CYS A 162 -1.27 4.56 -6.42
N GLY A 163 -0.03 4.15 -6.20
CA GLY A 163 0.96 4.07 -7.26
C GLY A 163 0.67 2.99 -8.30
N ASP A 164 1.18 3.28 -9.48
CA ASP A 164 0.99 2.52 -10.70
C ASP A 164 2.26 1.80 -11.14
N ILE A 165 2.14 1.05 -12.23
CA ILE A 165 3.28 0.49 -12.95
C ILE A 165 3.22 0.86 -14.44
N ALA A 166 4.27 1.51 -14.91
CA ALA A 166 4.39 1.93 -16.30
C ALA A 166 4.61 0.72 -17.20
N SER A 167 4.25 0.86 -18.47
CA SER A 167 4.42 -0.22 -19.45
C SER A 167 5.86 -0.70 -19.51
N ASN A 168 6.06 -2.02 -19.49
CA ASN A 168 7.38 -2.65 -19.57
C ASN A 168 8.36 -2.21 -18.46
N THR A 169 7.86 -2.03 -17.23
CA THR A 169 8.69 -1.71 -16.06
C THR A 169 8.45 -2.69 -14.92
N GLN A 170 9.27 -2.61 -13.88
CA GLN A 170 9.08 -3.34 -12.63
C GLN A 170 9.07 -2.38 -11.43
N VAL A 171 8.51 -2.88 -10.35
CA VAL A 171 8.57 -2.25 -9.02
C VAL A 171 9.17 -3.24 -8.05
N ILE A 172 10.11 -2.77 -7.25
CA ILE A 172 10.73 -3.52 -6.16
C ILE A 172 10.35 -2.82 -4.87
N LYS A 173 9.62 -3.52 -4.00
CA LYS A 173 9.12 -2.95 -2.75
C LYS A 173 9.49 -3.83 -1.56
N THR A 174 10.14 -3.24 -0.56
CA THR A 174 10.30 -3.88 0.75
C THR A 174 9.00 -3.77 1.55
N LEU A 175 8.48 -4.91 2.00
CA LEU A 175 7.32 -4.99 2.90
C LEU A 175 7.73 -4.76 4.35
N VAL A 176 6.76 -4.59 5.23
CA VAL A 176 7.00 -4.73 6.66
C VAL A 176 7.30 -6.19 7.03
N ALA A 177 7.73 -6.41 8.28
CA ALA A 177 7.76 -7.76 8.82
C ALA A 177 6.33 -8.34 8.85
N ILE A 178 6.14 -9.49 8.20
CA ILE A 178 4.89 -10.23 8.15
C ILE A 178 5.11 -11.64 8.70
N ARG A 179 4.05 -12.23 9.25
CA ARG A 179 4.06 -13.62 9.73
C ARG A 179 3.35 -14.52 8.75
N ILE A 180 4.05 -15.51 8.22
CA ILE A 180 3.55 -16.47 7.23
C ILE A 180 3.60 -17.90 7.77
N ALA A 181 2.68 -18.76 7.33
CA ALA A 181 2.74 -20.18 7.59
C ALA A 181 3.86 -20.84 6.76
N CYS A 182 4.58 -21.76 7.38
CA CYS A 182 5.62 -22.54 6.73
C CYS A 182 5.03 -23.78 6.07
N ILE A 183 4.43 -23.58 4.89
CA ILE A 183 3.85 -24.64 4.07
C ILE A 183 4.75 -24.91 2.87
N ASP A 184 5.09 -26.18 2.66
CA ASP A 184 5.77 -26.67 1.46
C ASP A 184 4.73 -27.36 0.57
N ARG A 185 4.24 -26.65 -0.45
CA ARG A 185 3.24 -27.17 -1.41
C ARG A 185 3.91 -27.99 -2.50
N THR A 186 5.17 -27.72 -2.80
CA THR A 186 5.90 -28.35 -3.92
C THR A 186 6.70 -29.59 -3.51
N GLY A 187 6.90 -29.81 -2.21
CA GLY A 187 7.66 -30.92 -1.64
C GLY A 187 9.18 -30.75 -1.72
N ASP A 188 9.68 -29.53 -1.93
CA ASP A 188 11.11 -29.24 -2.10
C ASP A 188 11.83 -28.88 -0.78
N GLY A 189 11.09 -28.87 0.33
CA GLY A 189 11.58 -28.48 1.64
C GLY A 189 11.65 -26.97 1.86
N ILE A 190 11.04 -26.16 0.99
CA ILE A 190 11.02 -24.70 1.04
C ILE A 190 9.60 -24.20 1.26
N VAL A 191 9.46 -23.10 2.00
CA VAL A 191 8.17 -22.45 2.23
C VAL A 191 7.67 -21.81 0.93
N ASP A 192 6.46 -22.18 0.53
CA ASP A 192 5.69 -21.63 -0.58
C ASP A 192 4.62 -20.66 -0.09
N VAL A 193 4.60 -19.45 -0.65
CA VAL A 193 3.59 -18.42 -0.33
C VAL A 193 2.72 -18.18 -1.56
N SER A 194 1.40 -18.27 -1.38
CA SER A 194 0.46 -17.83 -2.41
C SER A 194 0.44 -16.31 -2.43
N VAL A 195 0.72 -15.72 -3.59
CA VAL A 195 0.80 -14.28 -3.80
C VAL A 195 -0.14 -13.85 -4.92
N GLY A 196 -0.57 -12.59 -4.87
CA GLY A 196 -1.46 -11.99 -5.85
C GLY A 196 -1.09 -10.55 -6.16
N THR A 197 -1.31 -10.17 -7.42
CA THR A 197 -1.35 -8.77 -7.85
C THR A 197 -2.77 -8.41 -8.29
N SER A 198 -3.17 -7.17 -8.11
CA SER A 198 -4.39 -6.61 -8.69
C SER A 198 -4.14 -5.24 -9.30
N TRP A 199 -4.96 -4.86 -10.28
CA TRP A 199 -4.80 -3.57 -10.94
C TRP A 199 -6.10 -3.09 -11.60
N ARG A 200 -6.16 -1.79 -11.92
CA ARG A 200 -7.09 -1.22 -12.90
C ARG A 200 -6.49 -1.19 -14.30
N GLN A 201 -7.38 -1.36 -15.28
CA GLN A 201 -7.05 -1.25 -16.69
C GLN A 201 -7.03 0.20 -17.22
N ASN A 202 -7.64 1.13 -16.50
CA ASN A 202 -7.77 2.53 -16.87
C ASN A 202 -7.30 3.39 -15.69
N GLY A 203 -6.59 4.48 -15.98
CA GLY A 203 -6.13 5.39 -14.94
C GLY A 203 -7.20 6.42 -14.57
N LEU A 204 -7.87 6.18 -13.46
CA LEU A 204 -8.86 7.08 -12.88
C LEU A 204 -8.32 7.55 -11.54
N ALA A 205 -8.36 8.86 -11.28
CA ALA A 205 -7.89 9.43 -10.01
C ALA A 205 -8.93 9.19 -8.88
N ASP A 206 -9.22 7.94 -8.58
CA ASP A 206 -10.24 7.52 -7.62
C ASP A 206 -9.74 6.61 -6.48
N CYS A 207 -8.44 6.31 -6.44
CA CYS A 207 -7.83 5.51 -5.37
C CYS A 207 -7.21 6.36 -4.26
N PHE A 208 -7.94 6.61 -3.18
CA PHE A 208 -7.48 7.44 -2.05
C PHE A 208 -6.89 6.62 -0.90
N GLY A 209 -6.47 5.38 -1.17
CA GLY A 209 -5.80 4.52 -0.22
C GLY A 209 -6.21 3.05 -0.34
N ILE A 210 -5.69 2.25 0.59
CA ILE A 210 -5.68 0.78 0.50
C ILE A 210 -7.06 0.12 0.32
N THR A 211 -8.13 0.72 0.84
CA THR A 211 -9.49 0.17 0.67
C THR A 211 -10.00 0.26 -0.75
N GLN A 212 -9.35 1.06 -1.60
CA GLN A 212 -9.73 1.31 -3.00
C GLN A 212 -8.80 0.61 -4.00
N VAL A 213 -7.78 -0.09 -3.50
CA VAL A 213 -6.86 -0.91 -4.28
C VAL A 213 -7.48 -2.29 -4.46
N TYR A 214 -8.01 -2.58 -5.65
CA TYR A 214 -8.60 -3.88 -5.98
C TYR A 214 -8.70 -4.07 -7.50
N PRO A 215 -8.95 -5.30 -8.00
CA PRO A 215 -9.06 -5.55 -9.44
C PRO A 215 -10.12 -4.69 -10.13
N GLY A 216 -9.80 -4.07 -11.26
CA GLY A 216 -10.74 -3.31 -12.11
C GLY A 216 -11.83 -4.16 -12.78
N ALA A 217 -11.61 -5.47 -12.87
CA ALA A 217 -12.57 -6.48 -13.30
C ALA A 217 -12.14 -7.86 -12.75
N PRO A 218 -13.00 -8.90 -12.77
CA PRO A 218 -12.67 -10.21 -12.21
C PRO A 218 -11.40 -10.87 -12.76
N SER A 219 -10.96 -10.51 -13.97
CA SER A 219 -9.72 -11.03 -14.57
C SER A 219 -8.47 -10.18 -14.31
N LYS A 220 -8.59 -8.99 -13.72
CA LYS A 220 -7.50 -7.99 -13.57
C LYS A 220 -6.70 -8.19 -12.29
N CYS A 221 -6.23 -9.42 -12.16
CA CYS A 221 -5.34 -9.89 -11.12
C CYS A 221 -4.54 -11.08 -11.65
N SER A 222 -3.44 -11.41 -10.99
CA SER A 222 -2.64 -12.61 -11.23
C SER A 222 -2.32 -13.24 -9.88
N VAL A 223 -2.43 -14.56 -9.75
CA VAL A 223 -2.14 -15.28 -8.50
C VAL A 223 -1.26 -16.49 -8.80
N SER A 224 -0.23 -16.68 -7.99
CA SER A 224 0.73 -17.78 -8.11
C SER A 224 1.28 -18.18 -6.74
N ASP A 225 1.91 -19.35 -6.65
CA ASP A 225 2.73 -19.73 -5.50
C ASP A 225 4.19 -19.39 -5.79
N ILE A 226 4.87 -18.79 -4.81
CA ILE A 226 6.30 -18.46 -4.86
C ILE A 226 7.03 -19.16 -3.72
N SER A 227 8.06 -19.92 -4.10
CA SER A 227 9.02 -20.52 -3.17
C SER A 227 9.96 -19.43 -2.62
N THR A 228 10.02 -19.30 -1.30
CA THR A 228 10.67 -18.16 -0.62
C THR A 228 12.16 -18.37 -0.32
N GLY A 229 12.66 -19.60 -0.45
CA GLY A 229 13.99 -20.00 0.01
C GLY A 229 14.10 -20.25 1.53
N ILE A 230 13.02 -20.06 2.30
CA ILE A 230 12.99 -20.36 3.73
C ILE A 230 12.79 -21.87 3.91
N PRO A 231 13.65 -22.58 4.67
CA PRO A 231 13.48 -24.01 4.90
C PRO A 231 12.27 -24.29 5.79
N VAL A 232 11.46 -25.30 5.44
CA VAL A 232 10.42 -25.82 6.35
C VAL A 232 11.03 -26.61 7.51
N PRO A 233 10.33 -26.71 8.66
CA PRO A 233 10.76 -27.57 9.75
C PRO A 233 10.85 -29.02 9.27
N PRO A 234 11.86 -29.80 9.72
CA PRO A 234 11.82 -31.24 9.53
C PRO A 234 10.53 -31.80 10.16
N PRO A 235 9.94 -32.87 9.59
CA PRO A 235 8.84 -33.57 10.24
C PRO A 235 9.23 -33.92 11.69
N PRO A 236 8.32 -33.81 12.67
CA PRO A 236 8.63 -34.22 14.03
C PRO A 236 9.14 -35.65 14.01
N THR A 237 10.34 -35.87 14.54
CA THR A 237 10.92 -37.22 14.61
C THR A 237 9.95 -38.07 15.42
N ALA A 238 9.43 -39.15 14.83
CA ALA A 238 8.53 -40.05 15.53
C ALA A 238 9.23 -40.54 16.80
N THR A 239 8.67 -40.24 17.97
CA THR A 239 9.15 -40.80 19.23
C THR A 239 9.05 -42.32 19.10
N PRO A 240 10.15 -43.08 19.25
CA PRO A 240 10.07 -44.52 19.18
C PRO A 240 9.11 -45.01 20.26
N THR A 241 8.07 -45.73 19.88
CA THR A 241 7.20 -46.41 20.83
C THR A 241 8.07 -47.38 21.64
N PRO A 242 8.18 -47.23 22.96
CA PRO A 242 8.91 -48.20 23.77
C PRO A 242 8.26 -49.58 23.57
N THR A 243 9.07 -50.56 23.17
CA THR A 243 8.67 -51.96 22.99
C THR A 243 8.72 -52.70 24.32
#